data_AF-A0A8S8YFT0-F1
#
_entry.id   AF-A0A8S8YFT0-F1
#
_cell.length_a   1.000
_cell.length_b   1.000
_cell.length_c   1.000
_cell.angle_alpha   90.00
_cell.angle_beta   90.00
_cell.angle_gamma   90.00
#
_symmetry.space_group_name_H-M   'P 1'
#
loop_
_entity.id
_entity.type
_entity.pdbx_description
1 polymer ?
#
loop_
_entity_poly.entity_id
_entity_poly.type
_entity_poly.pdbx_seq_one_letter_code
_entity_poly.pdbx_strand_id
1 'polypeptide(L)'
;MVAVTGVSGSGKSSLVTETLAPALLRELHGTDSTPGAMDGITGLEMVDKAIVNDQSPIGRTPRSNPATYTGAFGPIRDLFSQTKLAKERGYEPGQFSFNVRGGRCEACSGAGSTKLEMNFLPDVWVTCEVCKGKRYTRETLEVKWKGKTIHDILELSVDEACVFFENQPRIHRIVKTAQDVGLG
;
A
#
# COMPACT_ATOMS: atom_id res chain seq x y z
N MET A 1 -10.15 4.17 25.69
CA MET A 1 -8.77 3.81 25.31
C MET A 1 -8.23 2.88 26.38
N VAL A 2 -7.70 1.72 26.00
CA VAL A 2 -7.13 0.73 26.93
C VAL A 2 -5.64 0.57 26.61
N ALA A 3 -4.80 0.54 27.64
CA ALA A 3 -3.36 0.33 27.50
C ALA A 3 -2.92 -0.85 28.37
N VAL A 4 -2.15 -1.78 27.79
CA VAL A 4 -1.51 -2.89 28.51
C VAL A 4 -0.05 -2.55 28.71
N THR A 5 0.40 -2.44 29.96
CA THR A 5 1.74 -1.94 30.31
C THR A 5 2.49 -2.92 31.21
N GLY A 6 3.81 -2.74 31.35
CA GLY A 6 4.70 -3.62 32.11
C GLY A 6 6.10 -3.73 31.52
N VAL A 7 7.07 -4.19 32.31
CA VAL A 7 8.48 -4.37 31.88
C VAL A 7 8.64 -5.43 30.77
N SER A 8 9.76 -5.43 30.07
CA SER A 8 10.05 -6.49 29.09
C SER A 8 9.98 -7.87 29.74
N GLY A 9 9.38 -8.85 29.07
CA GLY A 9 9.15 -10.19 29.61
C GLY A 9 7.94 -10.35 30.54
N SER A 10 7.20 -9.28 30.86
CA SER A 10 6.00 -9.35 31.73
C SER A 10 4.77 -10.03 31.10
N GLY A 11 4.90 -10.65 29.92
CA GLY A 11 3.81 -11.35 29.23
C GLY A 11 2.84 -10.50 28.42
N LYS A 12 3.12 -9.21 28.17
CA LYS A 12 2.22 -8.32 27.38
C LYS A 12 1.92 -8.87 25.98
N SER A 13 2.96 -9.27 25.25
CA SER A 13 2.81 -9.83 23.90
C SER A 13 2.10 -11.17 23.95
N SER A 14 2.42 -12.02 24.94
CA SER A 14 1.73 -13.29 25.11
C SER A 14 0.23 -13.11 25.37
N LEU A 15 -0.15 -12.14 26.21
CA LEU A 15 -1.56 -11.83 26.46
C LEU A 15 -2.26 -11.28 25.21
N VAL A 16 -1.71 -10.22 24.60
CA VAL A 16 -2.42 -9.44 23.57
C VAL A 16 -2.23 -10.06 22.19
N THR A 17 -0.99 -10.31 21.80
CA THR A 17 -0.61 -10.72 20.44
C THR A 17 -0.74 -12.23 20.22
N GLU A 18 -0.41 -13.05 21.23
CA GLU A 18 -0.39 -14.51 21.10
C GLU A 18 -1.68 -15.19 21.58
N THR A 19 -2.47 -14.55 22.44
CA THR A 19 -3.73 -15.13 22.96
C THR A 19 -4.95 -14.34 22.52
N LEU A 20 -5.12 -13.08 22.96
CA LEU A 20 -6.37 -12.34 22.73
C LEU A 20 -6.63 -12.06 21.25
N ALA A 21 -5.64 -11.55 20.52
CA ALA A 21 -5.78 -11.26 19.09
C ALA A 21 -6.15 -12.50 18.25
N PRO A 22 -5.41 -13.62 18.28
CA PRO A 22 -5.77 -14.81 17.51
C PRO A 22 -7.08 -15.45 17.95
N ALA A 23 -7.48 -15.32 19.23
CA ALA A 23 -8.78 -15.78 19.69
C ALA A 23 -9.92 -14.96 19.09
N LEU A 24 -9.83 -13.62 19.16
CA LEU A 24 -10.82 -12.74 18.54
C LEU A 24 -10.89 -12.92 17.03
N LEU A 25 -9.74 -13.10 16.36
CA LEU A 25 -9.73 -13.34 14.92
C LEU A 25 -10.41 -14.67 14.55
N ARG A 26 -10.16 -15.73 15.34
CA ARG A 26 -10.78 -17.04 15.13
C ARG A 26 -12.29 -17.00 15.33
N GLU A 27 -12.76 -16.42 16.43
CA GLU A 27 -14.18 -16.39 16.78
C GLU A 27 -14.98 -15.44 15.87
N LEU A 28 -14.44 -14.28 15.52
CA LEU A 28 -15.17 -13.25 14.75
C LEU A 28 -15.00 -13.39 13.23
N HIS A 29 -13.88 -13.96 12.76
CA HIS A 29 -13.57 -14.06 11.32
C HIS A 29 -13.36 -15.49 10.82
N GLY A 30 -13.40 -16.49 11.69
CA GLY A 30 -13.19 -17.89 11.32
C GLY A 30 -11.77 -18.20 10.82
N THR A 31 -10.75 -17.48 11.30
CA THR A 31 -9.35 -17.72 10.90
C THR A 31 -8.77 -18.98 11.56
N ASP A 32 -7.84 -19.65 10.87
CA ASP A 32 -7.08 -20.81 11.40
C ASP A 32 -6.01 -20.44 12.45
N SER A 33 -6.17 -19.30 13.12
CA SER A 33 -5.27 -18.85 14.18
C SER A 33 -5.33 -19.78 15.38
N THR A 34 -4.18 -20.05 16.00
CA THR A 34 -4.07 -20.86 17.22
C THR A 34 -3.79 -19.93 18.40
N PRO A 35 -4.80 -19.61 19.23
CA PRO A 35 -4.59 -18.79 20.41
C PRO A 35 -3.73 -19.51 21.45
N GLY A 36 -2.99 -18.76 22.25
CA GLY A 36 -2.38 -19.27 23.47
C GLY A 36 -3.41 -19.84 24.45
N ALA A 37 -2.94 -20.59 25.44
CA ALA A 37 -3.81 -21.26 26.42
C ALA A 37 -4.67 -20.24 27.21
N MET A 38 -5.98 -20.48 27.27
CA MET A 38 -6.95 -19.72 28.04
C MET A 38 -8.19 -20.58 28.35
N ASP A 39 -8.93 -20.25 29.40
CA ASP A 39 -10.15 -20.97 29.77
C ASP A 39 -11.35 -20.61 28.86
N GLY A 40 -11.44 -19.35 28.41
CA GLY A 40 -12.49 -18.87 27.52
C GLY A 40 -12.57 -17.35 27.43
N ILE A 41 -13.38 -16.84 26.49
CA ILE A 41 -13.68 -15.42 26.31
C ILE A 41 -15.19 -15.22 26.44
N THR A 42 -15.61 -14.18 27.16
CA THR A 42 -17.01 -13.74 27.28
C THR A 42 -17.16 -12.33 26.70
N GLY A 43 -18.37 -11.95 26.30
CA GLY A 43 -18.64 -10.62 25.74
C GLY A 43 -18.31 -10.45 24.26
N LEU A 44 -18.13 -11.55 23.52
CA LEU A 44 -17.87 -11.52 22.07
C LEU A 44 -19.04 -10.91 21.30
N GLU A 45 -20.26 -11.04 21.81
CA GLU A 45 -21.47 -10.43 21.27
C GLU A 45 -21.47 -8.89 21.29
N MET A 46 -20.54 -8.26 22.01
CA MET A 46 -20.39 -6.81 22.06
C MET A 46 -19.47 -6.26 20.96
N VAL A 47 -18.83 -7.12 20.16
CA VAL A 47 -17.86 -6.73 19.14
C VAL A 47 -18.09 -7.46 17.82
N ASP A 48 -18.29 -6.72 16.73
CA ASP A 48 -18.52 -7.31 15.42
C ASP A 48 -17.23 -7.67 14.67
N LYS A 49 -16.12 -6.99 15.01
CA LYS A 49 -14.88 -7.09 14.24
C LYS A 49 -13.65 -6.84 15.11
N ALA A 50 -12.64 -7.71 14.99
CA ALA A 50 -11.28 -7.44 15.46
C ALA A 50 -10.36 -7.05 14.28
N ILE A 51 -9.60 -5.97 14.43
CA ILE A 51 -8.57 -5.55 13.48
C ILE A 51 -7.24 -5.51 14.23
N VAL A 52 -6.27 -6.30 13.78
CA VAL A 52 -4.91 -6.32 14.32
C VAL A 52 -4.02 -5.53 13.38
N ASN A 53 -3.44 -4.44 13.89
CA ASN A 53 -2.43 -3.68 13.18
C ASN A 53 -1.08 -3.90 13.86
N ASP A 54 -0.13 -4.48 13.13
CA ASP A 54 1.19 -4.83 13.62
C ASP A 54 2.29 -4.12 12.82
N GLN A 55 3.55 -4.49 13.07
CA GLN A 55 4.72 -3.93 12.38
C GLN A 55 5.20 -4.83 11.24
N SER A 56 4.35 -5.74 10.75
CA SER A 56 4.72 -6.56 9.60
C SER A 56 4.85 -5.69 8.34
N PRO A 57 5.78 -6.03 7.43
CA PRO A 57 5.95 -5.25 6.20
C PRO A 57 4.67 -5.24 5.35
N ILE A 58 4.28 -4.05 4.89
CA ILE A 58 3.13 -3.81 3.98
C ILE A 58 3.21 -4.66 2.70
N GLY A 59 4.41 -4.98 2.24
CA GLY A 59 4.63 -5.88 1.13
C GLY A 59 6.10 -6.29 1.04
N ARG A 60 6.35 -7.40 0.35
CA ARG A 60 7.70 -7.96 0.17
C ARG A 60 8.32 -7.62 -1.19
N THR A 61 7.67 -6.79 -1.99
CA THR A 61 8.11 -6.44 -3.34
C THR A 61 8.16 -4.94 -3.55
N PRO A 62 9.05 -4.42 -4.43
CA PRO A 62 9.09 -2.99 -4.78
C PRO A 62 7.81 -2.43 -5.41
N ARG A 63 6.84 -3.29 -5.74
CA ARG A 63 5.54 -2.90 -6.29
C ARG A 63 4.53 -2.49 -5.22
N SER A 64 4.81 -2.81 -3.95
CA SER A 64 3.99 -2.37 -2.83
C SER A 64 4.48 -1.00 -2.35
N ASN A 65 3.60 -0.01 -2.40
CA ASN A 65 3.85 1.33 -1.88
C ASN A 65 2.61 1.86 -1.14
N PRO A 66 2.71 2.96 -0.37
CA PRO A 66 1.59 3.51 0.39
C PRO A 66 0.34 3.78 -0.45
N ALA A 67 0.49 4.30 -1.67
CA ALA A 67 -0.65 4.59 -2.55
C ALA A 67 -1.40 3.32 -2.98
N THR A 68 -0.68 2.22 -3.26
CA THR A 68 -1.31 0.93 -3.57
C THR A 68 -1.93 0.26 -2.35
N TYR A 69 -1.29 0.37 -1.18
CA TYR A 69 -1.75 -0.29 0.04
C TYR A 69 -3.00 0.37 0.62
N THR A 70 -3.02 1.70 0.65
CA THR A 70 -4.17 2.49 1.14
C THR A 70 -5.34 2.54 0.15
N GLY A 71 -5.14 2.04 -1.08
CA GLY A 71 -6.14 2.10 -2.15
C GLY A 71 -6.25 3.45 -2.86
N ALA A 72 -5.46 4.46 -2.49
CA ALA A 72 -5.44 5.77 -3.15
C ALA A 72 -5.13 5.68 -4.66
N PHE A 73 -4.31 4.69 -5.05
CA PHE A 73 -3.84 4.57 -6.42
C PHE A 73 -4.93 4.17 -7.43
N GLY A 74 -6.02 3.53 -7.00
CA GLY A 74 -7.16 3.24 -7.88
C GLY A 74 -7.80 4.52 -8.44
N PRO A 75 -8.37 5.38 -7.58
CA PRO A 75 -8.95 6.66 -7.98
C PRO A 75 -7.97 7.59 -8.73
N ILE A 76 -6.68 7.56 -8.41
CA ILE A 76 -5.65 8.31 -9.16
C ILE A 76 -5.57 7.81 -10.61
N ARG A 77 -5.54 6.49 -10.84
CA ARG A 77 -5.52 5.95 -12.21
C ARG A 77 -6.79 6.26 -12.99
N ASP A 78 -7.94 6.22 -12.32
CA ASP A 78 -9.22 6.62 -12.91
C ASP A 78 -9.19 8.09 -13.35
N LEU A 79 -8.59 8.96 -12.53
CA LEU A 79 -8.42 10.38 -12.88
C LEU A 79 -7.54 10.57 -14.14
N PHE A 80 -6.46 9.80 -14.26
CA PHE A 80 -5.56 9.88 -15.42
C PHE A 80 -6.20 9.38 -16.71
N SER A 81 -7.03 8.33 -16.67
CA SER A 81 -7.77 7.86 -17.86
C SER A 81 -8.79 8.89 -18.35
N GLN A 82 -9.23 9.81 -17.49
CA GLN A 82 -10.16 10.88 -17.89
C GLN A 82 -9.48 12.07 -18.58
N THR A 83 -8.14 12.11 -18.66
CA THR A 83 -7.43 13.21 -19.34
C THR A 83 -7.68 13.19 -20.85
N LYS A 84 -7.61 14.35 -21.51
CA LYS A 84 -7.84 14.47 -22.96
C LYS A 84 -6.96 13.52 -23.77
N LEU A 85 -5.65 13.52 -23.51
CA LEU A 85 -4.71 12.66 -24.24
C LEU A 85 -4.96 11.17 -23.98
N ALA A 86 -5.32 10.80 -22.76
CA ALA A 86 -5.69 9.41 -22.44
C ALA A 86 -6.92 8.97 -23.24
N LYS A 87 -7.98 9.80 -23.27
CA LYS A 87 -9.20 9.52 -24.04
C LYS A 87 -8.93 9.43 -25.54
N GLU A 88 -8.14 10.34 -26.10
CA GLU A 88 -7.77 10.32 -27.53
C GLU A 88 -7.02 9.05 -27.92
N ARG A 89 -6.25 8.47 -26.99
CA ARG A 89 -5.47 7.24 -27.21
C ARG A 89 -6.17 5.97 -26.74
N GLY A 90 -7.40 6.07 -26.22
CA GLY A 90 -8.13 4.92 -25.69
C GLY A 90 -7.47 4.30 -24.44
N TYR A 91 -6.79 5.10 -23.63
CA TYR A 91 -6.12 4.63 -22.41
C TYR A 91 -7.10 4.51 -21.24
N GLU A 92 -7.31 3.27 -20.82
CA GLU A 92 -8.07 2.91 -19.63
C GLU A 92 -7.22 3.01 -18.34
N PRO A 93 -7.81 2.94 -17.13
CA PRO A 93 -7.07 2.97 -15.87
C PRO A 93 -5.97 1.90 -15.75
N GLY A 94 -6.07 0.82 -16.53
CA GLY A 94 -5.03 -0.22 -16.66
C GLY A 94 -3.72 0.30 -17.22
N GLN A 95 -3.75 1.28 -18.15
CA GLN A 95 -2.56 1.89 -18.73
C GLN A 95 -1.68 2.55 -17.66
N PHE A 96 -2.31 3.14 -16.63
CA PHE A 96 -1.63 3.84 -15.54
C PHE A 96 -1.27 2.94 -14.37
N SER A 97 -1.47 1.63 -14.48
CA SER A 97 -1.08 0.66 -13.46
C SER A 97 0.26 0.00 -13.79
N PHE A 98 1.26 0.18 -12.93
CA PHE A 98 2.53 -0.54 -13.07
C PHE A 98 2.40 -2.05 -12.76
N ASN A 99 1.26 -2.52 -12.24
CA ASN A 99 1.05 -3.92 -11.88
C ASN A 99 0.55 -4.79 -13.04
N VAL A 100 0.05 -4.19 -14.13
CA VAL A 100 -0.54 -4.91 -15.27
C VAL A 100 0.17 -4.55 -16.57
N ARG A 101 0.13 -5.45 -17.55
CA ARG A 101 0.68 -5.19 -18.89
C ARG A 101 -0.10 -4.06 -19.58
N GLY A 102 0.58 -3.32 -20.45
CA GLY A 102 0.01 -2.18 -21.18
C GLY A 102 0.93 -0.99 -21.09
N GLY A 103 0.75 -0.14 -20.06
CA GLY A 103 1.55 1.07 -19.89
C GLY A 103 2.76 0.96 -18.97
N ARG A 104 2.97 -0.19 -18.31
CA ARG A 104 4.15 -0.41 -17.48
C ARG A 104 5.41 -0.67 -18.33
N CYS A 105 6.57 -0.45 -17.74
CA CYS A 105 7.83 -0.89 -18.33
C CYS A 105 7.95 -2.41 -18.23
N GLU A 106 7.92 -3.10 -19.38
CA GLU A 106 8.03 -4.57 -19.40
C GLU A 106 9.43 -5.08 -19.01
N ALA A 107 10.50 -4.31 -19.24
CA ALA A 107 11.86 -4.70 -18.88
C ALA A 107 12.06 -4.93 -17.36
N CYS A 108 11.30 -4.22 -16.51
CA CYS A 108 11.29 -4.42 -15.06
C CYS A 108 9.93 -4.92 -14.54
N SER A 109 9.02 -5.32 -15.43
CA SER A 109 7.64 -5.69 -15.09
C SER A 109 6.94 -4.67 -14.17
N GLY A 110 7.23 -3.37 -14.38
CA GLY A 110 6.70 -2.25 -13.60
C GLY A 110 7.27 -2.06 -12.19
N ALA A 111 8.29 -2.81 -11.78
CA ALA A 111 8.94 -2.61 -10.48
C ALA A 111 9.75 -1.30 -10.40
N GLY A 112 10.31 -0.86 -11.54
CA GLY A 112 11.27 0.26 -11.61
C GLY A 112 12.70 -0.17 -11.28
N SER A 113 12.88 -1.38 -10.77
CA SER A 113 14.17 -2.01 -10.49
C SER A 113 14.15 -3.48 -10.93
N THR A 114 15.32 -4.05 -11.15
CA THR A 114 15.53 -5.48 -11.40
C THR A 114 16.31 -6.08 -10.24
N LYS A 115 15.97 -7.31 -9.87
CA LYS A 115 16.65 -8.05 -8.82
C LYS A 115 17.87 -8.74 -9.42
N LEU A 116 19.06 -8.44 -8.90
CA LEU A 116 20.29 -9.12 -9.25
C LEU A 116 20.59 -10.16 -8.18
N GLU A 117 20.51 -11.43 -8.57
CA GLU A 117 20.76 -12.55 -7.66
C GLU A 117 22.26 -12.75 -7.48
N MET A 118 22.68 -12.88 -6.23
CA MET A 118 24.08 -13.02 -5.85
C MET A 118 24.28 -14.35 -5.12
N ASN A 119 25.27 -15.14 -5.53
CA ASN A 119 25.46 -16.49 -4.99
C ASN A 119 25.82 -16.53 -3.49
N PHE A 120 26.40 -15.45 -2.96
CA PHE A 120 26.95 -15.41 -1.59
C PHE A 120 26.57 -14.15 -0.81
N LEU A 121 25.85 -13.22 -1.44
CA LEU A 121 25.42 -11.96 -0.84
C LEU A 121 23.91 -11.84 -0.93
N PRO A 122 23.28 -11.01 -0.08
CA PRO A 122 21.88 -10.66 -0.26
C PRO A 122 21.65 -10.06 -1.66
N ASP A 123 20.52 -10.42 -2.25
CA ASP A 123 20.14 -9.92 -3.56
C ASP A 123 20.04 -8.39 -3.55
N VAL A 124 20.50 -7.77 -4.64
CA VAL A 124 20.51 -6.31 -4.78
C VAL A 124 19.47 -5.89 -5.80
N TRP A 125 18.76 -4.80 -5.51
CA TRP A 125 17.84 -4.18 -6.45
C TRP A 125 18.55 -3.06 -7.21
N VAL A 126 18.67 -3.21 -8.53
CA VAL A 126 19.30 -2.22 -9.40
C VAL A 126 18.21 -1.46 -10.14
N THR A 127 18.37 -0.14 -10.27
CA THR A 127 17.42 0.70 -11.03
C THR A 127 17.34 0.21 -12.47
N CYS A 128 16.12 0.06 -13.00
CA CYS A 128 15.91 -0.40 -14.37
C CYS A 128 16.51 0.58 -15.38
N GLU A 129 17.40 0.11 -16.25
CA GLU A 129 18.08 0.94 -17.25
C GLU A 129 17.14 1.52 -18.31
N VAL A 130 16.04 0.81 -18.61
CA VAL A 130 15.08 1.20 -19.67
C VAL A 130 14.18 2.34 -19.21
N CYS A 131 13.48 2.18 -18.08
CA CYS A 131 12.58 3.21 -17.57
C CYS A 131 13.23 4.17 -16.58
N LYS A 132 14.48 3.92 -16.18
CA LYS A 132 15.23 4.72 -15.19
C LYS A 132 14.46 4.91 -13.88
N GLY A 133 13.87 3.83 -13.38
CA GLY A 133 13.06 3.85 -12.14
C GLY A 133 11.59 4.25 -12.32
N LYS A 134 11.20 4.81 -13.47
CA LYS A 134 9.86 5.41 -13.65
C LYS A 134 8.70 4.42 -13.74
N ARG A 135 8.96 3.11 -13.85
CA ARG A 135 7.96 2.02 -13.91
C ARG A 135 7.04 1.98 -15.14
N TYR A 136 7.05 3.00 -16.01
CA TYR A 136 6.13 3.13 -17.14
C TYR A 136 6.84 3.22 -18.49
N THR A 137 6.09 2.97 -19.56
CA THR A 137 6.51 3.28 -20.94
C THR A 137 6.56 4.80 -21.17
N ARG A 138 7.29 5.21 -22.21
CA ARG A 138 7.38 6.64 -22.57
C ARG A 138 6.01 7.20 -22.92
N GLU A 139 5.20 6.44 -23.66
CA GLU A 139 3.87 6.81 -24.13
C GLU A 139 2.90 7.07 -22.97
N THR A 140 3.00 6.27 -21.90
CA THR A 140 2.20 6.46 -20.68
C THR A 140 2.60 7.74 -19.95
N LEU A 141 3.90 8.07 -19.94
CA LEU A 141 4.44 9.27 -19.30
C LEU A 141 4.23 10.55 -20.12
N GLU A 142 3.67 10.47 -21.32
CA GLU A 142 3.22 11.66 -22.06
C GLU A 142 1.91 12.22 -21.50
N VAL A 143 1.11 11.38 -20.84
CA VAL A 143 -0.15 11.80 -20.22
C VAL A 143 0.13 12.53 -18.91
N LYS A 144 -0.42 13.75 -18.82
CA LYS A 144 -0.28 14.62 -17.65
C LYS A 144 -1.63 15.04 -17.10
N TRP A 145 -1.74 15.10 -15.78
CA TRP A 145 -2.82 15.76 -15.06
C TRP A 145 -2.26 16.92 -14.24
N LYS A 146 -2.80 18.12 -14.41
CA LYS A 146 -2.25 19.36 -13.83
C LYS A 146 -0.72 19.50 -13.99
N GLY A 147 -0.21 19.15 -15.18
CA GLY A 147 1.22 19.25 -15.52
C GLY A 147 2.12 18.11 -15.01
N LYS A 148 1.60 17.17 -14.21
CA LYS A 148 2.35 16.03 -13.66
C LYS A 148 1.96 14.72 -14.34
N THR A 149 2.94 13.86 -14.61
CA THR A 149 2.74 12.48 -15.09
C THR A 149 2.33 11.56 -13.94
N ILE A 150 1.86 10.35 -14.25
CA ILE A 150 1.50 9.37 -13.22
C ILE A 150 2.70 8.99 -12.33
N HIS A 151 3.92 9.02 -12.87
CA HIS A 151 5.13 8.81 -12.09
C HIS A 151 5.38 9.99 -11.15
N ASP A 152 5.25 11.23 -11.64
CA ASP A 152 5.45 12.43 -10.79
C ASP A 152 4.45 12.49 -9.62
N ILE A 153 3.26 11.90 -9.76
CA ILE A 153 2.30 11.75 -8.66
C ILE A 153 2.79 10.78 -7.59
N LEU A 154 3.45 9.69 -7.99
CA LEU A 154 3.99 8.69 -7.07
C LEU A 154 5.25 9.18 -6.34
N GLU A 155 5.89 10.24 -6.84
CA GLU A 155 7.04 10.90 -6.20
C GLU A 155 6.64 12.01 -5.22
N LEU A 156 5.34 12.34 -5.12
CA LEU A 156 4.88 13.32 -4.13
C LEU A 156 5.02 12.74 -2.72
N SER A 157 5.48 13.58 -1.79
CA SER A 157 5.25 13.34 -0.36
C SER A 157 3.76 13.33 -0.05
N VAL A 158 3.38 12.77 1.10
CA VAL A 158 1.98 12.74 1.53
C VAL A 158 1.48 14.17 1.76
N ASP A 159 2.32 15.07 2.28
CA ASP A 159 2.00 16.49 2.45
C ASP A 159 1.70 17.19 1.12
N GLU A 160 2.56 17.01 0.11
CA GLU A 160 2.35 17.56 -1.22
C GLU A 160 1.11 16.95 -1.88
N ALA A 161 0.88 15.65 -1.72
CA ALA A 161 -0.28 14.95 -2.27
C ALA A 161 -1.59 15.46 -1.65
N CYS A 162 -1.61 15.77 -0.34
CA CYS A 162 -2.78 16.35 0.32
C CYS A 162 -3.19 17.68 -0.33
N VAL A 163 -2.22 18.59 -0.53
CA VAL A 163 -2.47 19.88 -1.20
C VAL A 163 -2.88 19.66 -2.65
N PHE A 164 -2.15 18.81 -3.38
CA PHE A 164 -2.36 18.60 -4.81
C PHE A 164 -3.75 18.00 -5.13
N PHE A 165 -4.25 17.12 -4.27
CA PHE A 165 -5.53 16.44 -4.42
C PHE A 165 -6.67 17.05 -3.60
N GLU A 166 -6.53 18.24 -3.00
CA GLU A 166 -7.54 18.90 -2.16
C GLU A 166 -8.95 18.91 -2.81
N ASN A 167 -9.00 19.11 -4.13
CA ASN A 167 -10.22 19.21 -4.93
C ASN A 167 -10.68 17.84 -5.51
N GLN A 168 -10.12 16.74 -5.02
CA GLN A 168 -10.47 15.37 -5.39
C GLN A 168 -10.84 14.60 -4.12
N PRO A 169 -12.08 14.74 -3.60
CA PRO A 169 -12.46 14.32 -2.25
C PRO A 169 -12.13 12.85 -1.93
N ARG A 170 -12.30 11.98 -2.93
CA ARG A 170 -12.07 10.53 -2.80
C ARG A 170 -10.59 10.19 -2.60
N ILE A 171 -9.68 10.91 -3.28
CA ILE A 171 -8.23 10.75 -3.13
C ILE A 171 -7.78 11.48 -1.86
N HIS A 172 -8.20 12.74 -1.70
CA HIS A 172 -7.86 13.60 -0.56
C HIS A 172 -8.11 12.92 0.78
N ARG A 173 -9.28 12.29 0.97
CA ARG A 173 -9.61 11.60 2.21
C ARG A 173 -8.57 10.52 2.58
N ILE A 174 -8.05 9.78 1.61
CA ILE A 174 -7.11 8.69 1.83
C ILE A 174 -5.73 9.26 2.17
N VAL A 175 -5.22 10.21 1.38
CA VAL A 175 -3.91 10.83 1.64
C VAL A 175 -3.92 11.64 2.94
N LYS A 176 -5.05 12.30 3.27
CA LYS A 176 -5.22 13.03 4.52
C LYS A 176 -5.17 12.11 5.73
N THR A 177 -5.75 10.91 5.64
CA THR A 177 -5.62 9.90 6.70
C THR A 177 -4.15 9.53 6.93
N ALA A 178 -3.36 9.37 5.87
CA ALA A 178 -1.93 9.09 5.98
C ALA A 178 -1.17 10.25 6.63
N GLN A 179 -1.51 11.49 6.28
CA GLN A 179 -0.95 12.69 6.90
C GLN A 179 -1.30 12.76 8.40
N ASP A 180 -2.56 12.48 8.76
CA ASP A 180 -3.05 12.60 10.14
C ASP A 180 -2.41 11.56 11.09
N VAL A 181 -1.91 10.44 10.57
CA VAL A 181 -1.14 9.45 11.34
C VAL A 181 0.37 9.72 11.33
N GLY A 182 0.82 10.84 10.76
CA GLY A 182 2.21 11.30 10.78
C GLY A 182 3.11 10.73 9.68
N LEU A 183 2.54 10.32 8.54
CA LEU A 183 3.32 9.89 7.36
C LEU A 183 3.56 11.04 6.35
N GLY A 184 3.36 12.29 6.80
CA GLY A 184 3.58 13.54 6.05
C GLY A 184 5.05 13.80 5.75
#